data_AF-A0A183BF12-F1
#
_entry.id   AF-A0A183BF12-F1
#
_cell.length_a   1.000
_cell.length_b   1.000
_cell.length_c   1.000
_cell.angle_alpha   90.00
_cell.angle_beta   90.00
_cell.angle_gamma   90.00
#
_symmetry.space_group_name_H-M   'P 1'
#
loop_
_entity.id
_entity.type
_entity.pdbx_description
1 polymer ?
#
loop_
_entity_poly.entity_id
_entity_poly.type
_entity_poly.pdbx_seq_one_letter_code
_entity_poly.pdbx_strand_id
1 'polypeptide(L)'
;MLKATSKDAESWIKAKLVDLERQYRITPSKQKSLLTPKHLSTLKELKDKSDLVILNPDKSSGAVLMDRADYQRKMECILNDPSKFLRKKACDDPKELERKIASEVQFLFGHFIH
;
A
#
# COMPACT_ATOMS: atom_id res chain seq x y z
N MET A 1 64.10 -16.85 2.75
CA MET A 1 62.76 -16.35 3.11
C MET A 1 62.09 -15.82 1.85
N LEU A 2 61.12 -16.56 1.29
CA LEU A 2 60.40 -16.15 0.08
C LEU A 2 59.34 -15.10 0.45
N LYS A 3 59.47 -13.88 -0.10
CA LYS A 3 58.45 -12.82 0.03
C LYS A 3 57.23 -13.23 -0.80
N ALA A 4 56.06 -13.31 -0.17
CA ALA A 4 54.80 -13.50 -0.88
C ALA A 4 54.66 -12.43 -1.96
N THR A 5 54.36 -12.86 -3.19
CA THR A 5 54.19 -11.94 -4.32
C THR A 5 52.84 -11.25 -4.21
N SER A 6 52.70 -10.08 -4.85
CA SER A 6 51.45 -9.29 -4.91
C SER A 6 50.22 -10.15 -5.24
N LYS A 7 50.39 -11.16 -6.10
CA LYS A 7 49.35 -12.10 -6.54
C LYS A 7 48.90 -13.07 -5.45
N ASP A 8 49.81 -13.48 -4.56
CA ASP A 8 49.51 -14.34 -3.42
C ASP A 8 48.71 -13.57 -2.37
N ALA A 9 49.05 -12.29 -2.17
CA ALA A 9 48.30 -11.40 -1.29
C ALA A 9 46.87 -11.16 -1.81
N GLU A 10 46.71 -10.92 -3.11
CA GLU A 10 45.39 -10.77 -3.75
C GLU A 10 44.54 -12.04 -3.60
N SER A 11 45.16 -13.20 -3.83
CA SER A 11 44.48 -14.51 -3.70
C SER A 11 44.05 -14.77 -2.25
N TRP A 12 44.90 -14.42 -1.29
CA TRP A 12 44.57 -14.52 0.13
C TRP A 12 43.41 -13.59 0.53
N ILE A 13 43.40 -12.34 0.06
CA ILE A 13 42.29 -11.40 0.31
C ILE A 13 40.99 -11.94 -0.27
N LYS A 14 41.01 -12.43 -1.53
CA LYS A 14 39.83 -13.01 -2.18
C LYS A 14 39.29 -14.20 -1.40
N ALA A 15 40.16 -15.12 -0.98
CA ALA A 15 39.77 -16.26 -0.15
C ALA A 15 39.16 -15.80 1.18
N LYS A 16 39.72 -14.75 1.80
CA LYS A 16 39.20 -14.23 3.07
C LYS A 16 37.84 -13.57 2.93
N LEU A 17 37.58 -12.85 1.85
CA LEU A 17 36.28 -12.24 1.56
C LEU A 17 35.20 -13.30 1.31
N VAL A 18 35.52 -14.34 0.54
CA VAL A 18 34.60 -15.47 0.30
C VAL A 18 34.28 -16.20 1.61
N ASP A 19 35.27 -16.42 2.47
CA ASP A 19 35.08 -17.04 3.78
C ASP A 19 34.17 -16.18 4.69
N LEU A 20 34.32 -14.85 4.66
CA LEU A 20 33.46 -13.93 5.40
C LEU A 20 32.01 -13.93 4.90
N GLU A 21 31.79 -13.91 3.57
CA GLU A 21 30.44 -14.00 2.99
C GLU A 21 29.77 -15.32 3.39
N ARG A 22 30.51 -16.42 3.27
CA ARG A 22 30.04 -17.76 3.62
C ARG A 22 29.71 -17.84 5.12
N GLN A 23 30.54 -17.26 5.99
CA GLN A 23 30.24 -17.17 7.42
C GLN A 23 28.99 -16.34 7.71
N TYR A 24 28.79 -15.22 7.02
CA TYR A 24 27.59 -14.39 7.20
C TYR A 24 26.31 -15.11 6.79
N ARG A 25 26.39 -15.91 5.72
CA ARG A 25 25.26 -16.70 5.19
C ARG A 25 24.92 -17.91 6.05
N ILE A 26 25.93 -18.59 6.59
CA ILE A 26 25.74 -19.86 7.32
C ILE A 26 25.54 -19.63 8.81
N THR A 27 26.15 -18.58 9.39
CA THR A 27 25.98 -18.27 10.82
C THR A 27 24.54 -17.82 11.05
N PRO A 28 23.74 -18.58 11.82
CA PRO A 28 22.42 -18.12 12.20
C PRO A 28 22.62 -16.83 13.00
N SER A 29 22.06 -15.71 12.53
CA SER A 29 22.05 -14.51 13.34
C SER A 29 21.40 -14.87 14.69
N LYS A 30 22.08 -14.58 15.81
CA LYS A 30 21.47 -14.74 17.15
C LYS A 30 20.13 -14.02 17.23
N GLN A 31 19.97 -12.99 16.41
CA GLN A 31 18.75 -12.26 16.17
C GLN A 31 18.09 -12.76 14.88
N LYS A 32 17.26 -13.81 14.97
CA LYS A 32 16.44 -14.34 13.85
C LYS A 32 15.47 -13.30 13.26
N SER A 33 15.25 -12.19 13.97
CA SER A 33 14.32 -11.13 13.63
C SER A 33 14.73 -9.83 14.33
N LEU A 34 14.73 -8.71 13.60
CA LEU A 34 14.86 -7.36 14.18
C LEU A 34 13.69 -7.04 15.13
N LEU A 35 12.57 -7.75 14.99
CA LEU A 35 11.38 -7.62 15.83
C LEU A 35 11.45 -8.60 17.01
N THR A 36 11.28 -8.06 18.21
CA THR A 36 11.16 -8.82 19.45
C THR A 36 9.71 -9.26 19.69
N PRO A 37 9.45 -10.27 20.54
CA PRO A 37 8.10 -10.63 20.94
C PRO A 37 7.31 -9.45 21.54
N LYS A 38 7.98 -8.52 22.24
CA LYS A 38 7.38 -7.31 22.78
C LYS A 38 6.92 -6.35 21.68
N HIS A 39 7.69 -6.20 20.60
CA HIS A 39 7.25 -5.42 19.45
C HIS A 39 5.97 -6.02 18.83
N LEU A 40 5.90 -7.35 18.75
CA LEU A 40 4.71 -8.04 18.23
C LEU A 40 3.49 -7.87 19.14
N SER A 41 3.65 -7.92 20.47
CA SER A 41 2.53 -7.70 21.40
C SER A 41 2.02 -6.26 21.31
N THR A 42 2.93 -5.27 21.29
CA THR A 42 2.55 -3.85 21.13
C THR A 42 1.88 -3.58 19.79
N LEU A 43 2.32 -4.23 18.69
CA LEU A 43 1.65 -4.11 17.39
C LEU A 43 0.23 -4.69 17.41
N LYS A 44 0.00 -5.80 18.13
CA LYS A 44 -1.35 -6.35 18.31
C LYS A 44 -2.24 -5.39 19.09
N GLU A 45 -1.76 -4.87 20.21
CA GLU A 45 -2.47 -3.87 20.99
C GLU A 45 -2.79 -2.61 20.17
N LEU A 46 -1.84 -2.14 19.35
CA LEU A 46 -2.03 -0.98 18.49
C LEU A 46 -3.10 -1.21 17.41
N LYS A 47 -3.13 -2.42 16.83
CA LYS A 47 -4.14 -2.82 15.84
C LYS A 47 -5.55 -2.87 16.45
N ASP A 48 -5.65 -3.20 17.73
CA ASP A 48 -6.95 -3.36 18.41
C ASP A 48 -7.50 -2.02 18.94
N LYS A 49 -6.73 -0.91 18.89
CA LYS A 49 -7.21 0.42 19.25
C LYS A 49 -8.20 0.95 18.22
N SER A 50 -9.42 1.26 18.65
CA SER A 50 -10.48 1.84 17.80
C SER A 50 -10.15 3.24 17.28
N ASP A 51 -9.32 3.98 18.01
CA ASP A 51 -9.10 5.40 17.81
C ASP A 51 -8.07 5.68 16.72
N LEU A 52 -7.49 4.61 16.14
CA LEU A 52 -6.47 4.68 15.12
C LEU A 52 -6.99 4.08 13.81
N VAL A 53 -6.46 4.60 12.71
CA VAL A 53 -6.63 4.07 11.36
C VAL A 53 -5.25 3.64 10.86
N ILE A 54 -5.12 2.34 10.56
CA ILE A 54 -3.89 1.75 10.01
C ILE A 54 -4.21 1.27 8.60
N LEU A 55 -3.53 1.83 7.60
CA LEU A 55 -3.76 1.51 6.20
C LEU A 55 -2.44 1.20 5.49
N ASN A 56 -2.51 0.32 4.50
CA ASN A 56 -1.42 0.16 3.55
C ASN A 56 -1.50 1.28 2.50
N PRO A 57 -0.41 2.00 2.23
CA PRO A 57 -0.38 3.00 1.18
C PRO A 57 -0.47 2.33 -0.19
N ASP A 58 -1.11 3.01 -1.13
CA ASP A 58 -1.31 2.53 -2.51
C ASP A 58 0.03 2.29 -3.25
N LYS A 59 1.05 3.12 -2.96
CA LYS A 59 2.36 3.07 -3.61
C LYS A 59 3.50 3.05 -2.60
N SER A 60 3.67 1.93 -1.90
CA SER A 60 4.92 1.50 -1.25
C SER A 60 4.62 0.32 -0.32
N SER A 61 5.68 -0.34 0.16
CA SER A 61 5.63 -1.36 1.22
C SER A 61 5.61 -0.76 2.64
N GLY A 62 5.03 0.43 2.81
CA GLY A 62 4.91 1.13 4.10
C GLY A 62 3.59 0.83 4.83
N ALA A 63 3.38 1.52 5.94
CA ALA A 63 2.10 1.56 6.65
C ALA A 63 1.82 3.02 7.05
N VAL A 64 0.55 3.43 6.97
CA VAL A 64 0.10 4.76 7.35
C VAL A 64 -0.73 4.64 8.63
N LEU A 65 -0.35 5.40 9.65
CA LEU A 65 -1.02 5.47 10.93
C LEU A 65 -1.61 6.87 11.11
N MET A 66 -2.90 6.96 11.38
CA MET A 66 -3.59 8.23 11.64
C MET A 66 -4.54 8.11 12.83
N ASP A 67 -4.81 9.24 13.48
CA ASP A 67 -5.95 9.37 14.38
C ASP A 67 -7.27 9.26 13.58
N ARG A 68 -8.21 8.47 14.09
CA ARG A 68 -9.46 8.17 13.40
C ARG A 68 -10.37 9.40 13.28
N ALA A 69 -10.50 10.19 14.34
CA ALA A 69 -11.39 11.34 14.35
C ALA A 69 -10.89 12.43 13.39
N ASP A 70 -9.59 12.68 13.40
CA ASP A 70 -8.93 13.60 12.47
C ASP A 70 -9.01 13.11 11.02
N TYR A 71 -8.78 11.81 10.79
CA TYR A 71 -8.93 11.21 9.46
C TYR A 71 -10.34 11.42 8.92
N GLN A 72 -11.37 11.09 9.71
CA GLN A 72 -12.76 11.26 9.30
C GLN A 72 -13.09 12.73 9.01
N ARG A 73 -12.72 13.65 9.93
CA ARG A 73 -12.95 15.09 9.75
C ARG A 73 -12.29 15.62 8.48
N LYS A 74 -11.05 15.21 8.20
CA LYS A 74 -10.32 15.64 6.99
C LYS A 74 -10.94 15.05 5.73
N MET A 75 -11.34 13.77 5.75
CA MET A 75 -12.01 13.13 4.62
C MET A 75 -13.34 13.82 4.31
N GLU A 76 -14.15 14.12 5.33
CA GLU A 76 -15.39 14.87 5.16
C GLU A 76 -15.14 16.27 4.59
N CYS A 77 -14.12 16.98 5.09
CA CYS A 77 -13.73 18.29 4.56
C CYS A 77 -13.38 18.23 3.07
N ILE A 78 -12.58 17.24 2.66
CA ILE A 78 -12.19 17.03 1.26
C ILE A 78 -13.41 16.71 0.40
N LEU A 79 -14.25 15.74 0.81
CA LEU A 79 -15.41 15.30 0.03
C LEU A 79 -16.52 16.36 -0.05
N ASN A 80 -16.54 17.29 0.89
CA ASN A 80 -17.50 18.40 0.92
C ASN A 80 -17.03 19.63 0.16
N ASP A 81 -15.80 19.65 -0.36
CA ASP A 81 -15.28 20.77 -1.15
C ASP A 81 -15.95 20.80 -2.55
N PRO A 82 -16.88 21.74 -2.81
CA PRO A 82 -17.61 21.79 -4.07
C PRO A 82 -16.73 22.23 -5.25
N SER A 83 -15.53 22.79 -5.00
CA SER A 83 -14.57 23.15 -6.04
C SER A 83 -13.81 21.94 -6.60
N LYS A 84 -13.78 20.84 -5.84
CA LYS A 84 -13.07 19.60 -6.19
C LYS A 84 -14.01 18.43 -6.44
N PHE A 85 -15.10 18.35 -5.68
CA PHE A 85 -16.06 17.26 -5.72
C PHE A 85 -17.47 17.80 -5.87
N LEU A 86 -18.11 17.47 -6.99
CA LEU A 86 -19.54 17.70 -7.15
C LEU A 86 -20.28 16.56 -6.45
N ARG A 87 -21.05 16.87 -5.40
CA ARG A 87 -22.04 15.92 -4.89
C ARG A 87 -23.05 15.67 -6.00
N LYS A 88 -23.02 14.48 -6.59
CA LYS A 88 -24.06 14.05 -7.51
C LYS A 88 -25.38 14.17 -6.74
N LYS A 89 -26.31 15.03 -7.19
CA LYS A 89 -27.71 14.92 -6.76
C LYS A 89 -28.10 13.46 -6.94
N ALA A 90 -28.81 12.89 -5.97
CA ALA A 90 -29.28 11.51 -5.99
C ALA A 90 -29.58 11.14 -7.44
N CYS A 91 -28.74 10.27 -7.98
CA CYS A 91 -28.77 9.90 -9.38
C CYS A 91 -30.23 9.59 -9.70
N ASP A 92 -30.75 10.18 -10.78
CA ASP A 92 -32.01 9.78 -11.39
C ASP A 92 -32.14 8.27 -11.21
N ASP A 93 -33.21 7.82 -10.53
CA ASP A 93 -33.42 6.41 -10.20
C ASP A 93 -33.05 5.62 -11.46
N PRO A 94 -32.17 4.59 -11.39
CA PRO A 94 -31.81 3.81 -12.57
C PRO A 94 -33.04 3.43 -13.41
N LYS A 95 -34.18 3.20 -12.77
CA LYS A 95 -35.48 2.96 -13.42
C LYS A 95 -36.07 4.17 -14.16
N GLU A 96 -35.88 5.37 -13.63
CA GLU A 96 -36.27 6.63 -14.28
C GLU A 96 -35.40 6.89 -15.52
N LEU A 97 -34.10 6.63 -15.43
CA LEU A 97 -33.19 6.72 -16.58
C LEU A 97 -33.54 5.67 -17.66
N GLU A 98 -33.79 4.42 -17.26
CA GLU A 98 -34.25 3.35 -18.16
C GLU A 98 -35.56 3.72 -18.86
N ARG A 99 -36.54 4.27 -18.12
CA ARG A 99 -37.80 4.75 -18.70
C ARG A 99 -37.59 5.85 -19.74
N LYS A 100 -36.72 6.81 -19.43
CA LYS A 100 -36.42 7.92 -20.34
C LYS A 100 -35.73 7.45 -21.61
N ILE A 101 -34.81 6.50 -21.49
CA ILE A 101 -34.16 5.87 -22.66
C ILE A 101 -35.19 5.09 -23.48
N ALA A 102 -36.05 4.30 -22.84
CA ALA A 102 -37.08 3.52 -23.54
C ALA A 102 -38.07 4.42 -24.31
N SER A 103 -38.51 5.54 -23.72
CA SER A 103 -39.39 6.49 -24.41
C SER A 103 -38.73 7.14 -25.62
N GLU A 104 -37.45 7.51 -25.50
CA GLU A 104 -36.71 8.13 -26.61
C GLU A 104 -36.52 7.15 -27.78
N VAL A 105 -36.16 5.91 -27.45
CA VAL A 105 -36.02 4.82 -28.43
C VAL A 105 -37.34 4.57 -29.15
N GLN A 106 -38.45 4.49 -28.42
CA GLN A 106 -39.77 4.27 -29.00
C GLN A 106 -40.24 5.43 -29.88
N PHE A 107 -39.92 6.67 -29.49
CA PHE A 107 -40.16 7.86 -30.31
C PHE A 107 -39.40 7.79 -31.65
N LEU A 108 -38.12 7.45 -31.63
CA LEU A 108 -37.30 7.31 -32.83
C LEU A 108 -37.78 6.18 -33.75
N PHE A 109 -38.21 5.05 -33.19
CA PHE A 109 -38.78 3.95 -33.98
C PHE A 109 -40.17 4.27 -34.55
N GLY A 110 -41.00 5.02 -33.83
CA GLY A 110 -42.31 5.49 -34.33
C GLY A 110 -42.20 6.46 -35.50
N HIS A 111 -41.10 7.22 -35.57
CA HIS A 111 -40.82 8.16 -36.66
C HIS A 111 -40.26 7.49 -37.93
N PHE A 112 -39.88 6.21 -37.86
CA PHE A 112 -39.28 5.45 -38.98
C PHE A 112 -40.29 4.56 -39.74
N ILE A 113 -41.54 4.47 -39.28
CA ILE A 113 -42.61 3.61 -39.87
C ILE A 113 -43.73 4.44 -40.55
N HIS A 114 -43.49 5.71 -40.87
CA HIS A 114 -44.36 6.48 -41.76
C HIS A 114 -43.59 7.11 -42.92
#